data_AF-A0A4Y2WMN2-F1
#
_entry.id   AF-A0A4Y2WMN2-F1
#
_cell.length_a   1.000
_cell.length_b   1.000
_cell.length_c   1.000
_cell.angle_alpha   90.00
_cell.angle_beta   90.00
_cell.angle_gamma   90.00
#
_symmetry.space_group_name_H-M   'P 1'
#
loop_
_entity.id
_entity.type
_entity.pdbx_description
1 polymer ?
#
loop_
_entity_poly.entity_id
_entity_poly.type
_entity_poly.pdbx_seq_one_letter_code
_entity_poly.pdbx_strand_id
1 'polypeptide(L)'
;MVSESGDLIPLKRERFTFKAAHLAVLERYYEKDPYPDSQTREQIVDECNKAVERAVRVSDRPLAERERVTLPVVNNWFNNRRKEAKKQLRQQHG
;
A
#
# COMPACT_ATOMS: atom_id res chain seq x y z
N MET A 1 -6.64 7.63 25.53
CA MET A 1 -6.82 6.66 26.63
C MET A 1 -5.46 6.04 26.88
N VAL A 2 -4.83 6.38 28.00
CA VAL A 2 -3.49 5.92 28.40
C VAL A 2 -3.64 4.74 29.35
N SER A 3 -2.88 3.67 29.16
CA SER A 3 -2.74 2.61 30.19
C SER A 3 -1.74 3.06 31.26
N GLU A 4 -1.90 2.54 32.47
CA GLU A 4 -1.14 2.85 33.71
C GLU A 4 0.39 2.77 33.61
N SER A 5 0.97 2.24 32.53
CA SER A 5 2.42 2.08 32.35
C SER A 5 3.09 3.14 31.47
N GLY A 6 2.37 4.15 30.97
CA GLY A 6 2.96 5.24 30.17
C GLY A 6 3.44 4.85 28.77
N ASP A 7 3.41 3.57 28.41
CA ASP A 7 3.61 3.10 27.05
C ASP A 7 2.43 3.54 26.16
N LEU A 8 2.78 4.22 25.06
CA LEU A 8 1.85 4.51 23.97
C LEU A 8 1.29 3.18 23.48
N ILE A 9 0.08 2.80 23.89
CA ILE A 9 -0.64 1.67 23.28
C ILE A 9 -0.67 1.98 21.80
N PRO A 10 0.05 1.21 20.95
CA PRO A 10 -0.03 1.45 19.52
C PRO A 10 -1.48 1.15 19.17
N LEU A 11 -2.23 2.20 18.88
CA LEU A 11 -3.58 2.11 18.35
C LEU A 11 -3.45 1.15 17.17
N LYS A 12 -3.89 -0.11 17.35
CA LYS A 12 -3.85 -1.16 16.35
C LYS A 12 -4.78 -0.72 15.24
N ARG A 13 -4.35 0.26 14.45
CA ARG A 13 -4.94 0.56 13.16
C ARG A 13 -4.78 -0.73 12.39
N GLU A 14 -5.92 -1.34 12.13
CA GLU A 14 -6.02 -2.56 11.35
C GLU A 14 -5.12 -2.39 10.12
N ARG A 15 -4.06 -3.21 10.05
CA ARG A 15 -3.03 -3.03 9.03
C ARG A 15 -3.59 -3.50 7.71
N PHE A 16 -3.80 -2.55 6.80
CA PHE A 16 -4.06 -2.87 5.41
C PHE A 16 -2.96 -3.78 4.89
N THR A 17 -3.34 -4.94 4.37
CA THR A 17 -2.40 -5.92 3.85
C THR A 17 -2.44 -5.89 2.33
N PHE A 18 -1.35 -5.43 1.71
CA PHE A 18 -1.22 -5.46 0.26
C PHE A 18 -1.24 -6.91 -0.24
N LYS A 19 -2.08 -7.17 -1.24
CA LYS A 19 -2.13 -8.45 -1.95
C LYS A 19 -1.25 -8.36 -3.19
N ALA A 20 -0.92 -9.51 -3.77
CA ALA A 20 -0.13 -9.58 -5.01
C ALA A 20 -0.73 -8.70 -6.13
N ALA A 21 -2.07 -8.67 -6.26
CA ALA A 21 -2.76 -7.81 -7.22
C ALA A 21 -2.52 -6.31 -6.99
N HIS A 22 -2.51 -5.85 -5.73
CA HIS A 22 -2.21 -4.45 -5.39
C HIS A 22 -0.75 -4.11 -5.72
N LEU A 23 0.17 -4.97 -5.31
CA LEU A 23 1.61 -4.77 -5.52
C LEU A 23 1.94 -4.70 -7.01
N ALA A 24 1.37 -5.59 -7.82
CA ALA A 24 1.59 -5.60 -9.27
C ALA A 24 1.22 -4.27 -9.95
N VAL A 25 0.11 -3.64 -9.53
CA VAL A 25 -0.29 -2.31 -10.03
C VAL A 25 0.67 -1.24 -9.50
N LEU A 26 0.90 -1.22 -8.18
CA LEU A 26 1.74 -0.21 -7.52
C LEU A 26 3.17 -0.18 -8.08
N GLU A 27 3.78 -1.36 -8.25
CA GLU A 27 5.14 -1.50 -8.79
C GLU A 27 5.20 -1.06 -10.24
N ARG A 28 4.24 -1.45 -11.08
CA ARG A 28 4.17 -1.02 -12.49
C ARG A 28 4.11 0.50 -12.63
N TYR A 29 3.39 1.19 -11.75
CA TYR A 29 3.35 2.66 -11.75
C TYR A 29 4.65 3.24 -11.19
N TYR A 30 5.19 2.68 -10.12
CA TYR A 30 6.44 3.14 -9.51
C TYR A 30 7.65 3.03 -10.44
N GLU A 31 7.73 1.98 -11.24
CA GLU A 31 8.79 1.80 -12.25
C GLU A 31 8.72 2.85 -13.36
N LYS A 32 7.52 3.35 -13.68
CA LYS A 32 7.32 4.42 -14.66
C LYS A 32 7.59 5.80 -14.07
N ASP A 33 6.96 6.06 -12.93
CA ASP A 33 7.04 7.34 -12.23
C ASP A 33 7.01 7.12 -10.70
N PRO A 34 8.13 7.34 -10.00
CA PRO A 34 8.20 7.18 -8.55
C PRO A 34 7.53 8.33 -7.75
N TYR A 35 7.04 9.37 -8.42
CA TYR A 35 6.40 10.56 -7.84
C TYR A 35 5.03 10.84 -8.47
N PRO A 36 4.08 9.90 -8.43
CA PRO A 36 2.79 10.09 -9.09
C PRO A 36 2.03 11.29 -8.49
N ASP A 37 1.42 12.09 -9.36
CA ASP A 37 0.52 13.19 -9.01
C ASP A 37 -0.77 12.70 -8.34
N SER A 38 -1.55 13.62 -7.77
CA SER A 38 -2.84 13.31 -7.12
C SER A 38 -3.80 12.54 -8.05
N GLN A 39 -3.90 12.97 -9.32
CA GLN A 39 -4.75 12.29 -10.30
C GLN A 39 -4.27 10.86 -10.58
N THR A 40 -2.96 10.67 -10.75
CA THR A 40 -2.37 9.35 -10.97
C THR A 40 -2.57 8.44 -9.77
N ARG A 41 -2.49 8.98 -8.54
CA ARG A 41 -2.79 8.22 -7.31
C ARG A 41 -4.23 7.74 -7.25
N GLU A 42 -5.19 8.59 -7.63
CA GLU A 42 -6.61 8.20 -7.72
C GLU A 42 -6.81 7.07 -8.74
N GLN A 43 -6.16 7.16 -9.91
CA GLN A 43 -6.20 6.09 -10.90
C GLN A 43 -5.59 4.79 -10.37
N ILE A 44 -4.46 4.85 -9.67
CA ILE A 44 -3.82 3.68 -9.05
C ILE A 44 -4.75 3.02 -8.03
N VAL A 45 -5.46 3.81 -7.22
CA VAL A 45 -6.44 3.30 -6.25
C VAL A 45 -7.55 2.53 -6.97
N ASP A 46 -8.14 3.11 -8.00
CA ASP A 46 -9.21 2.50 -8.78
C ASP A 46 -8.74 1.21 -9.46
N GLU A 47 -7.59 1.24 -10.12
CA GLU A 47 -6.99 0.06 -10.76
C GLU A 47 -6.60 -1.03 -9.76
N CYS A 48 -6.10 -0.68 -8.58
CA CYS A 48 -5.81 -1.65 -7.52
C CYS A 48 -7.09 -2.35 -7.05
N ASN A 49 -8.17 -1.58 -6.82
CA ASN A 49 -9.46 -2.12 -6.40
C ASN A 49 -10.07 -3.03 -7.48
N LYS A 50 -9.98 -2.65 -8.76
CA LYS A 50 -10.41 -3.50 -9.88
C LYS A 50 -9.56 -4.76 -10.00
N ALA A 51 -8.24 -4.66 -9.81
CA ALA A 51 -7.34 -5.80 -9.90
C ALA A 51 -7.64 -6.84 -8.80
N VAL A 52 -7.87 -6.38 -7.55
CA VAL A 52 -8.23 -7.30 -6.46
C VAL A 52 -9.64 -7.86 -6.64
N GLU A 53 -10.60 -7.09 -7.11
CA GLU A 53 -11.96 -7.57 -7.41
C GLU A 53 -11.92 -8.71 -8.44
N ARG A 54 -11.14 -8.55 -9.51
CA ARG A 54 -10.91 -9.63 -10.49
C ARG A 54 -10.24 -10.84 -9.85
N ALA A 55 -9.20 -10.63 -9.03
CA ALA A 55 -8.49 -11.73 -8.38
C ALA A 55 -9.40 -12.52 -7.41
N VAL A 56 -10.24 -11.85 -6.62
CA VAL A 56 -11.15 -12.53 -5.69
C VAL A 56 -12.28 -13.25 -6.41
N ARG A 57 -12.76 -12.70 -7.54
CA ARG A 57 -13.75 -13.34 -8.40
C ARG A 57 -13.21 -14.65 -9.00
N VAL A 58 -11.93 -14.69 -9.38
CA VAL A 58 -11.27 -15.93 -9.86
C VAL A 58 -11.15 -16.97 -8.74
N SER A 59 -10.95 -16.53 -7.49
CA SER A 59 -10.85 -17.42 -6.33
C SER A 59 -12.19 -17.73 -5.63
N ASP A 60 -13.32 -17.36 -6.24
CA ASP A 60 -14.68 -17.52 -5.70
C ASP A 60 -14.83 -17.04 -4.23
N ARG A 61 -14.10 -15.97 -3.87
CA ARG A 61 -14.11 -15.41 -2.51
C ARG A 61 -14.71 -14.02 -2.49
N PRO A 62 -15.44 -13.62 -1.44
CA PRO A 62 -15.95 -12.27 -1.31
C PRO A 62 -14.82 -11.26 -1.08
N LEU A 63 -14.92 -10.08 -1.71
CA LEU A 63 -14.01 -8.96 -1.46
C LEU A 63 -14.28 -8.42 -0.05
N ALA A 64 -13.31 -8.55 0.85
CA ALA A 64 -13.44 -7.93 2.17
C ALA A 64 -13.13 -6.43 2.09
N GLU A 65 -13.86 -5.60 2.84
CA GLU A 65 -13.66 -4.13 2.82
C GLU A 65 -12.23 -3.73 3.24
N ARG A 66 -11.62 -4.51 4.13
CA ARG A 66 -10.19 -4.41 4.52
C ARG A 66 -9.19 -4.59 3.36
N GLU A 67 -9.63 -5.13 2.23
CA GLU A 67 -8.82 -5.31 1.02
C GLU A 67 -8.99 -4.15 0.03
N ARG A 68 -9.90 -3.19 0.30
CA ARG A 68 -10.02 -1.99 -0.54
C ARG A 68 -8.85 -1.03 -0.33
N VAL A 69 -8.17 -0.74 -1.42
CA VAL A 69 -7.14 0.28 -1.48
C VAL A 69 -7.78 1.66 -1.44
N THR A 70 -7.15 2.58 -0.70
CA THR A 70 -7.54 3.99 -0.60
C THR A 70 -6.35 4.90 -0.88
N LEU A 71 -6.61 6.18 -1.15
CA LEU A 71 -5.57 7.17 -1.45
C LEU A 71 -4.45 7.24 -0.39
N PRO A 72 -4.76 7.26 0.92
CA PRO A 72 -3.74 7.29 1.97
C PRO A 72 -2.85 6.04 1.98
N VAL A 73 -3.40 4.88 1.62
CA VAL A 73 -2.69 3.60 1.55
C VAL A 73 -1.69 3.61 0.40
N VAL A 74 -2.11 4.04 -0.80
CA VAL A 74 -1.22 4.22 -1.95
C VAL A 74 -0.13 5.23 -1.63
N ASN A 75 -0.49 6.38 -1.07
CA ASN A 75 0.48 7.41 -0.71
C ASN A 75 1.52 6.88 0.29
N ASN A 76 1.10 6.14 1.32
CA ASN A 76 2.02 5.51 2.26
C ASN A 76 2.94 4.48 1.57
N TRP A 77 2.42 3.69 0.65
CA TRP A 77 3.20 2.69 -0.07
C TRP A 77 4.33 3.34 -0.88
N PHE A 78 4.02 4.36 -1.69
CA PHE A 78 5.03 5.10 -2.47
C PHE A 78 6.09 5.75 -1.56
N ASN A 79 5.67 6.36 -0.44
CA ASN A 79 6.59 6.93 0.52
C ASN A 79 7.55 5.89 1.13
N ASN A 80 7.03 4.73 1.52
CA ASN A 80 7.84 3.64 2.05
C ASN A 80 8.76 3.05 0.97
N ARG A 81 8.28 2.85 -0.25
CA ARG A 81 9.07 2.30 -1.37
C ARG A 81 10.27 3.18 -1.71
N ARG A 82 10.09 4.50 -1.74
CA ARG A 82 11.19 5.46 -1.92
C ARG A 82 12.21 5.42 -0.77
N LYS A 83 11.72 5.32 0.48
CA LYS A 83 12.61 5.18 1.66
C LYS A 83 13.41 3.90 1.60
N GLU A 84 12.78 2.79 1.25
CA GLU A 84 13.40 1.48 1.06
C GLU A 84 14.46 1.53 -0.05
N ALA A 85 14.17 2.15 -1.20
CA ALA A 85 15.14 2.32 -2.28
C ALA A 85 16.38 3.12 -1.83
N LYS A 86 16.16 4.23 -1.11
CA LYS A 86 17.26 5.03 -0.54
C LYS A 86 18.06 4.24 0.52
N LYS A 87 17.38 3.42 1.33
CA LYS A 87 18.02 2.58 2.35
C LYS A 87 18.85 1.45 1.70
N GLN A 88 18.34 0.85 0.64
CA GLN A 88 19.06 -0.17 -0.14
C GLN A 88 20.31 0.40 -0.80
N LEU A 89 20.24 1.60 -1.41
CA LEU A 89 21.42 2.31 -1.93
C LEU A 89 22.47 2.55 -0.84
N ARG A 90 22.06 2.95 0.37
CA ARG A 90 23.00 3.15 1.49
C ARG A 90 23.61 1.86 2.02
N GLN A 91 22.89 0.73 1.94
CA GLN A 91 23.41 -0.57 2.38
C GLN A 91 24.30 -1.24 1.32
N GLN A 92 24.10 -0.93 0.04
CA GLN A 92 24.98 -1.43 -1.03
C GLN A 92 26.34 -0.72 -1.09
N HIS A 93 26.45 0.49 -0.54
CA HIS A 93 27.67 1.29 -0.51
C HIS A 93 28.35 1.31 0.88
N GLY A 94 28.02 0.35 1.76
CA GLY A 94 28.57 0.22 3.11
C GLY A 94 29.46 -1.00 3.24
#